data_AF-A0A935GUV5-F1
#
_entry.id   AF-A0A935GUV5-F1
#
_cell.length_a   1.000
_cell.length_b   1.000
_cell.length_c   1.000
_cell.angle_alpha   90.00
_cell.angle_beta   90.00
_cell.angle_gamma   90.00
#
_symmetry.space_group_name_H-M   'P 1'
#
loop_
_entity.id
_entity.type
_entity.pdbx_description
1 polymer ?
#
loop_
_entity_poly.entity_id
_entity_poly.type
_entity_poly.pdbx_seq_one_letter_code
_entity_poly.pdbx_strand_id
1 'polypeptide(L)' 'MRYWAGLLPLSVVGIGGIGMDNVAAVGATGAASAAVISAITQAPDPEAACRALVRGFGDR' A
#
# COMPACT_ATOMS: atom_id res chain seq x y z
N MET A 1 -1.48 -7.52 -9.06
CA MET A 1 -1.51 -6.07 -9.39
C MET A 1 -0.68 -5.74 -10.63
N ARG A 2 0.56 -6.22 -10.76
CA ARG A 2 1.45 -5.94 -11.91
C ARG A 2 0.81 -6.07 -13.30
N TYR A 3 0.08 -7.15 -13.56
CA TYR A 3 -0.63 -7.33 -14.83
C TYR A 3 -1.60 -6.17 -15.13
N TRP A 4 -2.48 -5.85 -14.17
CA TRP A 4 -3.46 -4.78 -14.33
C TRP A 4 -2.84 -3.39 -14.39
N ALA A 5 -1.80 -3.13 -13.59
CA ALA A 5 -1.08 -1.87 -13.58
C ALA A 5 -0.33 -1.60 -14.90
N GLY A 6 0.08 -2.65 -15.62
CA GLY A 6 0.70 -2.52 -16.95
C GLY A 6 -0.30 -2.48 -18.12
N LEU A 7 -1.55 -2.92 -17.91
CA LEU A 7 -2.55 -3.05 -18.98
C LEU A 7 -3.54 -1.89 -19.02
N LEU A 8 -3.97 -1.40 -17.86
CA LEU A 8 -5.06 -0.43 -17.77
C LEU A 8 -4.51 1.01 -17.85
N PRO A 9 -5.21 1.93 -18.54
CA PRO A 9 -4.89 3.36 -18.49
C PRO A 9 -5.38 4.02 -17.18
N LEU A 10 -5.78 3.24 -16.17
CA LEU A 10 -6.35 3.69 -14.92
C LEU A 10 -5.42 3.38 -13.75
N SER A 11 -5.45 4.22 -12.73
CA SER A 11 -4.73 3.98 -11.47
C SER A 11 -5.24 2.73 -10.78
N VAL A 12 -4.35 1.77 -10.53
CA VAL A 12 -4.64 0.56 -9.75
C VAL A 12 -4.32 0.80 -8.29
N VAL A 13 -5.31 0.59 -7.42
CA VAL A 13 -5.16 0.65 -5.96
C VAL A 13 -5.14 -0.76 -5.38
N GLY A 14 -4.11 -1.08 -4.61
CA GLY A 14 -4.03 -2.35 -3.92
C GLY A 14 -4.87 -2.38 -2.64
N ILE A 15 -5.61 -3.46 -2.38
CA ILE A 15 -6.35 -3.64 -1.12
C ILE A 15 -6.34 -5.11 -0.70
N GLY A 16 -6.41 -5.36 0.62
CA GLY A 16 -6.54 -6.70 1.20
C GLY A 16 -5.31 -7.08 2.03
N GLY A 17 -5.45 -7.03 3.36
CA GLY A 17 -4.39 -7.46 4.29
C GLY A 17 -3.06 -6.70 4.15
N ILE A 18 -3.10 -5.44 3.69
CA ILE A 18 -1.88 -4.64 3.50
C ILE A 18 -1.42 -4.09 4.85
N GLY A 19 -0.11 -4.17 5.10
CA GLY A 19 0.56 -3.70 6.31
C GLY A 19 2.06 -3.52 6.07
N MET A 20 2.83 -3.32 7.14
CA MET A 20 4.27 -3.04 7.03
C MET A 20 5.06 -4.15 6.33
N ASP A 21 4.66 -5.41 6.51
CA ASP A 21 5.38 -6.56 5.94
C ASP A 21 5.27 -6.67 4.41
N ASN A 22 4.28 -6.01 3.79
CA ASN A 22 3.99 -6.17 2.37
C ASN A 22 3.76 -4.87 1.59
N VAL A 23 3.70 -3.71 2.25
CA VAL A 23 3.41 -2.43 1.57
C VAL A 23 4.43 -2.07 0.49
N ALA A 24 5.71 -2.35 0.71
CA ALA A 24 6.77 -2.15 -0.28
C ALA A 24 6.59 -3.07 -1.49
N ALA A 25 6.24 -4.34 -1.25
CA ALA A 25 5.97 -5.30 -2.32
C ALA A 25 4.76 -4.89 -3.17
N VAL A 26 3.72 -4.30 -2.56
CA VAL A 26 2.57 -3.73 -3.28
C VAL A 26 3.02 -2.59 -4.20
N GLY A 27 3.82 -1.65 -3.69
CA GLY A 27 4.40 -0.56 -4.49
C GLY A 27 5.22 -1.08 -5.68
N ALA A 28 6.08 -2.08 -5.45
CA ALA A 28 6.90 -2.71 -6.49
C ALA A 28 6.10 -3.41 -7.61
N THR A 29 4.79 -3.65 -7.41
CA THR A 29 3.94 -4.18 -8.48
C THR A 29 3.57 -3.15 -9.54
N GLY A 30 3.77 -1.85 -9.30
CA GLY A 30 3.28 -0.77 -10.16
C GLY A 30 1.90 -0.24 -9.77
N ALA A 31 1.36 -0.68 -8.63
CA ALA A 31 0.15 -0.06 -8.07
C ALA A 31 0.40 1.42 -7.79
N ALA A 32 -0.57 2.28 -8.09
CA ALA A 32 -0.49 3.71 -7.86
C ALA A 32 -0.61 4.07 -6.37
N SER A 33 -1.36 3.26 -5.61
CA SER A 33 -1.53 3.41 -4.16
C SER A 33 -1.95 2.10 -3.48
N ALA A 34 -2.01 2.11 -2.15
CA ALA A 34 -2.50 1.02 -1.33
C ALA A 34 -3.58 1.52 -0.36
N ALA A 35 -4.68 0.77 -0.25
CA ALA A 35 -5.73 0.97 0.73
C ALA A 35 -5.46 0.06 1.94
N VAL A 36 -5.28 0.69 3.10
CA VAL A 36 -4.95 0.04 4.37
C VAL A 36 -6.02 0.39 5.41
N ILE A 37 -6.57 -0.62 6.08
CA ILE A 37 -7.66 -0.44 7.06
C ILE A 37 -7.20 -0.91 8.44
N SER A 38 -7.23 -2.22 8.71
CA SER A 38 -6.96 -2.79 10.03
C SER A 38 -5.58 -2.42 10.57
N ALA A 39 -4.54 -2.43 9.72
CA ALA A 39 -3.18 -2.07 10.14
C ALA A 39 -3.03 -0.59 10.56
N ILE A 40 -3.99 0.28 10.23
CA ILE A 40 -4.04 1.67 10.73
C ILE A 40 -5.03 1.77 11.88
N THR A 41 -6.28 1.32 11.69
CA THR A 41 -7.38 1.55 12.66
C THR A 41 -7.24 0.74 13.94
N GLN A 42 -6.45 -0.34 13.93
CA GLN A 42 -6.18 -1.17 15.11
C GLN A 42 -4.76 -0.95 15.66
N ALA A 43 -4.00 0.00 15.12
CA ALA A 43 -2.68 0.32 15.63
C ALA A 43 -2.78 1.09 16.96
N PRO A 44 -1.82 0.92 17.89
CA PRO A 44 -1.74 1.74 19.10
C PRO A 44 -1.58 3.24 18.81
N ASP A 45 -0.92 3.58 17.69
CA ASP A 45 -0.78 4.94 17.17
C ASP A 45 -1.08 4.92 15.65
N PRO A 46 -2.34 5.23 15.26
CA PRO A 46 -2.75 5.24 13.86
C PRO A 46 -1.97 6.21 12.98
N GLU A 47 -1.54 7.36 13.53
CA GLU A 47 -0.78 8.34 12.75
C GLU A 47 0.64 7.84 12.48
N ALA A 48 1.31 7.26 13.49
CA ALA A 48 2.62 6.66 13.31
C ALA A 48 2.57 5.49 12.32
N ALA A 49 1.54 4.64 12.41
CA ALA A 49 1.31 3.55 11.46
C ALA A 49 1.14 4.08 10.04
N CYS A 50 0.30 5.11 9.85
CA CYS A 50 0.08 5.74 8.55
C CYS A 50 1.39 6.32 7.97
N ARG A 51 2.17 7.06 8.77
CA ARG A 51 3.47 7.61 8.33
C ARG A 51 4.45 6.51 7.93
N ALA A 52 4.51 5.42 8.69
CA ALA A 52 5.38 4.28 8.38
C ALA A 52 4.97 3.59 7.06
N LEU A 53 3.67 3.39 6.84
CA LEU A 53 3.12 2.80 5.61
C LEU A 53 3.37 3.68 4.39
N VAL A 54 3.18 4.99 4.50
CA VAL A 54 3.46 5.94 3.41
C VAL A 54 4.95 5.91 3.02
N ARG A 55 5.85 5.90 4.01
CA ARG A 55 7.30 5.76 3.76
C ARG A 55 7.61 4.43 3.07
N GLY A 56 7.13 3.31 3.64
CA GLY A 56 7.36 1.98 3.08
C GLY A 56 6.77 1.78 1.67
N PHE A 57 5.73 2.52 1.28
CA PHE A 57 5.19 2.51 -0.08
C PHE A 57 6.03 3.36 -1.06
N GLY A 58 6.62 4.46 -0.58
CA GLY A 58 7.31 5.47 -1.37
C GLY A 58 8.81 5.22 -1.59
N ASP A 59 9.44 4.37 -0.79
CA ASP A 59 10.82 3.93 -0.99
C ASP A 59 10.91 3.09 -2.28
N ARG A 60 11.23 3.76 -3.40
CA ARG A 60 11.43 3.18 -4.74
C ARG A 60 12.89 3.24 -5.13
#